data_AF-A0A6G1PKS3-F1
#
_entry.id   AF-A0A6G1PKS3-F1
#
_cell.length_a   1.000
_cell.length_b   1.000
_cell.length_c   1.000
_cell.angle_alpha   90.00
_cell.angle_beta   90.00
_cell.angle_gamma   90.00
#
_symmetry.space_group_name_H-M   'P 1'
#
loop_
_entity.id
_entity.type
_entity.pdbx_description
1 polymer ?
#
loop_
_entity_poly.entity_id
_entity_poly.type
_entity_poly.pdbx_seq_one_letter_code
_entity_poly.pdbx_strand_id
1 'polypeptide(L)'
;MTHKEKYVSNKEGVVKVSWVDYMICQSKDIRNNVTNFQSLENCTIIEGHLKILLLFKTKTEDFRGLSYPKLRVVTDYVLLFRVYGLETLSSLFPNLTVIRGNNLFFNYALVIYEMLQFKDVGLYSLMNITRGAVRIEKNPDLCYLATLDWSKILDSVEDNFIVANKNDRECGDVCPGTAQGQTICQQNILNGHFRGRCWSQNHCQRRLRNA
;
A
#
# COMPACT_ATOMS: atom_id res chain seq x y z
N MET A 1 27.54 -2.01 -7.92
CA MET A 1 27.27 -1.52 -6.55
C MET A 1 28.30 -0.44 -6.29
N THR A 2 27.93 0.82 -6.44
CA THR A 2 28.87 1.94 -6.41
C THR A 2 28.62 2.71 -5.13
N HIS A 3 29.38 2.40 -4.07
CA HIS A 3 29.38 3.18 -2.84
C HIS A 3 29.84 4.61 -3.15
N LYS A 4 28.92 5.57 -3.12
CA LYS A 4 29.29 7.00 -3.10
C LYS A 4 29.40 7.44 -1.64
N GLU A 5 30.61 7.40 -1.12
CA GLU A 5 30.94 8.03 0.15
C GLU A 5 31.08 9.54 -0.06
N LYS A 6 30.37 10.35 0.71
CA LYS A 6 30.61 11.80 0.83
C LYS A 6 30.94 12.12 2.27
N TYR A 7 32.08 12.77 2.46
CA TYR A 7 32.54 13.26 3.74
C TYR A 7 32.03 14.69 3.91
N VAL A 8 31.37 14.97 5.04
CA VAL A 8 30.96 16.33 5.40
C VAL A 8 31.83 16.77 6.58
N SER A 9 32.59 17.83 6.40
CA SER A 9 33.37 18.44 7.49
C SER A 9 32.51 19.44 8.24
N ASN A 10 32.45 19.31 9.57
CA ASN A 10 31.95 20.35 10.46
C ASN A 10 33.08 20.80 11.42
N LYS A 11 32.78 21.74 12.32
CA LYS A 11 33.75 22.28 13.29
C LYS A 11 34.29 21.25 14.30
N GLU A 12 33.70 20.06 14.36
CA GLU A 12 34.04 18.98 15.29
C GLU A 12 34.73 17.78 14.60
N GLY A 13 34.90 17.82 13.27
CA GLY A 13 35.62 16.80 12.51
C GLY A 13 34.95 16.42 11.18
N VAL A 14 35.50 15.39 10.54
CA VAL A 14 34.94 14.81 9.32
C VAL A 14 33.92 13.74 9.71
N VAL A 15 32.63 14.00 9.43
CA VAL A 15 31.56 13.03 9.71
C VAL A 15 31.39 12.13 8.48
N LYS A 16 31.48 10.81 8.71
CA LYS A 16 31.11 9.80 7.71
C LYS A 16 29.59 9.73 7.64
N VAL A 17 29.00 10.34 6.62
CA VAL A 17 27.56 10.23 6.36
C VAL A 17 27.33 8.99 5.50
N SER A 18 26.74 7.94 6.10
CA SER A 18 26.21 6.80 5.34
C SER A 18 24.85 7.18 4.75
N TRP A 19 24.85 7.53 3.47
CA TRP A 19 23.59 7.61 2.72
C TRP A 19 23.03 6.20 2.61
N VAL A 20 21.80 5.97 3.09
CA VAL A 20 21.04 4.78 2.70
C VAL A 20 20.92 4.86 1.18
N ASP A 21 21.65 4.01 0.47
CA ASP A 21 21.64 3.98 -0.98
C ASP A 21 20.23 3.58 -1.42
N TYR A 22 19.43 4.57 -1.83
CA TYR A 22 18.07 4.34 -2.29
C TYR A 22 18.11 4.14 -3.80
N MET A 23 17.55 3.01 -4.26
CA MET A 23 17.51 2.74 -5.69
C MET A 23 16.27 3.37 -6.30
N ILE A 24 16.47 4.23 -7.30
CA ILE A 24 15.39 4.73 -8.15
C ILE A 24 15.23 3.75 -9.32
N CYS A 25 14.00 3.29 -9.51
CA CYS A 25 13.57 2.48 -10.62
C CYS A 25 12.61 3.27 -11.49
N GLN A 26 12.65 3.05 -12.80
CA GLN A 26 11.62 3.55 -13.71
C GLN A 26 10.30 2.79 -13.52
N SER A 27 9.24 3.26 -14.17
CA SER A 27 7.91 2.63 -14.19
C SER A 27 7.98 1.11 -14.36
N LYS A 28 7.11 0.40 -13.65
CA LYS A 28 7.03 -1.06 -13.66
C LYS A 28 5.65 -1.49 -14.14
N ASP A 29 5.63 -2.31 -15.19
CA ASP A 29 4.42 -2.97 -15.70
C ASP A 29 4.64 -4.49 -15.63
N ILE A 30 4.06 -5.12 -14.60
CA ILE A 30 4.22 -6.53 -14.28
C ILE A 30 2.97 -7.27 -14.76
N ARG A 31 3.16 -8.17 -15.73
CA ARG A 31 2.07 -8.96 -16.32
C ARG A 31 2.46 -10.41 -16.53
N ASN A 32 1.46 -11.25 -16.76
CA ASN A 32 1.54 -12.64 -17.22
C ASN A 32 2.15 -13.64 -16.23
N ASN A 33 3.35 -13.36 -15.69
CA ASN A 33 4.11 -14.27 -14.84
C ASN A 33 4.57 -13.59 -13.55
N VAL A 34 4.48 -14.31 -12.44
CA VAL A 34 4.94 -13.87 -11.10
C VAL A 34 6.44 -13.60 -11.05
N THR A 35 7.26 -14.25 -11.89
CA THR A 35 8.71 -14.01 -11.92
C THR A 35 9.07 -12.56 -12.28
N ASN A 36 8.20 -11.85 -13.02
CA ASN A 36 8.42 -10.46 -13.41
C ASN A 36 8.44 -9.49 -12.22
N PHE A 37 7.94 -9.91 -11.05
CA PHE A 37 8.09 -9.16 -9.81
C PHE A 37 9.56 -8.95 -9.42
N GLN A 38 10.50 -9.82 -9.83
CA GLN A 38 11.94 -9.65 -9.61
C GLN A 38 12.46 -8.29 -10.12
N SER A 39 11.79 -7.67 -11.09
CA SER A 39 12.12 -6.33 -11.55
C SER A 39 11.97 -5.23 -10.48
N LEU A 40 11.30 -5.51 -9.36
CA LEU A 40 11.16 -4.64 -8.19
C LEU A 40 12.28 -4.82 -7.16
N GLU A 41 13.18 -5.79 -7.36
CA GLU A 41 14.31 -6.02 -6.46
C GLU A 41 15.12 -4.74 -6.31
N ASN A 42 15.45 -4.43 -5.05
CA ASN A 42 16.20 -3.26 -4.63
C ASN A 42 15.53 -1.90 -4.85
N CYS A 43 14.42 -1.80 -5.58
CA CYS A 43 13.70 -0.54 -5.80
C CYS A 43 13.22 0.06 -4.47
N THR A 44 13.71 1.26 -4.15
CA THR A 44 13.24 2.05 -3.01
C THR A 44 12.20 3.07 -3.47
N ILE A 45 12.42 3.67 -4.65
CA ILE A 45 11.54 4.63 -5.28
C ILE A 45 11.24 4.15 -6.70
N ILE A 46 9.97 4.12 -7.07
CA ILE A 46 9.56 4.02 -8.47
C ILE A 46 9.25 5.44 -8.96
N GLU A 47 10.11 5.95 -9.82
CA GLU A 47 9.89 7.18 -10.58
C GLU A 47 9.03 6.82 -11.80
N GLY A 48 7.73 7.00 -11.61
CA GLY A 48 6.69 6.59 -12.54
C GLY A 48 5.58 5.81 -11.83
N HIS A 49 4.93 4.91 -12.58
CA HIS A 49 3.81 4.11 -12.09
C HIS A 49 4.20 2.66 -11.81
N LEU A 50 3.43 2.01 -10.93
CA LEU A 50 3.47 0.58 -10.68
C LEU A 50 2.16 -0.06 -11.14
N LYS A 51 2.24 -0.91 -12.15
CA LYS A 51 1.14 -1.69 -12.71
C LYS A 51 1.40 -3.17 -12.47
N ILE A 52 0.42 -3.85 -11.90
CA ILE A 52 0.42 -5.31 -11.74
C ILE A 52 -0.92 -5.81 -12.27
N LEU A 53 -0.90 -6.45 -13.43
CA LEU A 53 -2.14 -6.83 -14.10
C LEU A 53 -2.06 -8.05 -15.00
N LEU A 54 -3.20 -8.72 -15.17
CA LEU A 54 -3.36 -9.86 -16.09
C LEU A 54 -2.46 -11.05 -15.72
N LEU A 55 -2.48 -11.44 -14.44
CA LEU A 55 -1.85 -12.68 -13.95
C LEU A 55 -2.96 -13.70 -13.68
N PHE A 56 -3.38 -14.40 -14.73
CA PHE A 56 -4.51 -15.34 -14.68
C PHE A 56 -4.12 -16.76 -14.23
N LYS A 57 -2.83 -17.09 -14.34
CA LYS A 57 -2.31 -18.45 -14.09
C LYS A 57 -1.69 -18.61 -12.70
N THR A 58 -1.62 -17.53 -11.92
CA THR A 58 -1.02 -17.53 -10.58
C THR A 58 -2.00 -18.03 -9.53
N LYS A 59 -1.45 -18.62 -8.48
CA LYS A 59 -2.14 -19.14 -7.30
C LYS A 59 -1.58 -18.48 -6.04
N THR A 60 -2.25 -18.69 -4.91
CA THR A 60 -1.83 -18.12 -3.62
C THR A 60 -0.41 -18.52 -3.23
N GLU A 61 0.00 -19.74 -3.58
CA GLU A 61 1.34 -20.27 -3.33
C GLU A 61 2.44 -19.49 -4.05
N ASP A 62 2.15 -18.93 -5.24
CA ASP A 62 3.13 -18.19 -6.04
C ASP A 62 3.53 -16.86 -5.39
N PHE A 63 2.67 -16.30 -4.54
CA PHE A 63 2.94 -15.05 -3.79
C PHE A 63 3.47 -15.32 -2.39
N ARG A 64 3.48 -16.58 -1.93
CA ARG A 64 3.94 -16.93 -0.59
C ARG A 64 5.45 -16.67 -0.47
N GLY A 65 5.84 -15.83 0.49
CA GLY A 65 7.23 -15.44 0.71
C GLY A 65 7.74 -14.36 -0.25
N LEU A 66 6.96 -13.94 -1.25
CA LEU A 66 7.31 -12.84 -2.12
C LEU A 66 7.17 -11.51 -1.37
N SER A 67 8.25 -10.73 -1.31
CA SER A 67 8.27 -9.46 -0.58
C SER A 67 9.26 -8.47 -1.20
N TYR A 68 8.83 -7.22 -1.34
CA TYR A 68 9.64 -6.09 -1.79
C TYR A 68 9.71 -5.02 -0.71
N PRO A 69 10.35 -5.33 0.44
CA PRO A 69 10.30 -4.48 1.62
C PRO A 69 11.11 -3.20 1.48
N LYS A 70 11.87 -3.01 0.40
CA LYS A 70 12.62 -1.77 0.12
C LYS A 70 11.74 -0.69 -0.49
N LEU A 71 10.66 -1.05 -1.19
CA LEU A 71 9.79 -0.08 -1.85
C LEU A 71 9.15 0.85 -0.80
N ARG A 72 9.32 2.17 -0.99
CA ARG A 72 8.81 3.23 -0.11
C ARG A 72 7.91 4.20 -0.84
N VAL A 73 8.22 4.52 -2.10
CA VAL A 73 7.54 5.59 -2.83
C VAL A 73 7.25 5.16 -4.27
N VAL A 74 6.05 5.50 -4.74
CA VAL A 74 5.68 5.51 -6.16
C VAL A 74 5.31 6.94 -6.51
N THR A 75 5.92 7.54 -7.53
CA THR A 75 5.69 8.96 -7.83
C THR A 75 4.40 9.24 -8.60
N ASP A 76 3.92 8.27 -9.38
CA ASP A 76 2.67 8.43 -10.13
C ASP A 76 1.55 7.70 -9.40
N TYR A 77 1.12 6.54 -9.92
CA TYR A 77 0.01 5.75 -9.40
C TYR A 77 0.37 4.28 -9.26
N VAL A 78 -0.42 3.58 -8.45
CA VAL A 78 -0.39 2.11 -8.31
C VAL A 78 -1.70 1.53 -8.86
N LEU A 79 -1.60 0.54 -9.74
CA LEU A 79 -2.74 -0.13 -10.35
C LEU A 79 -2.61 -1.65 -10.22
N LEU A 80 -3.64 -2.27 -9.65
CA LEU A 80 -3.84 -3.71 -9.61
C LEU A 80 -5.08 -4.09 -10.42
N PHE A 81 -4.93 -5.02 -11.36
CA PHE A 81 -6.05 -5.47 -12.19
C PHE A 81 -5.97 -6.95 -12.58
N ARG A 82 -6.94 -7.77 -12.15
CA ARG A 82 -7.03 -9.20 -12.49
C ARG A 82 -5.72 -9.97 -12.23
N VAL A 83 -5.30 -9.96 -10.97
CA VAL A 83 -4.17 -10.76 -10.46
C VAL A 83 -4.74 -11.87 -9.59
N TYR A 84 -4.73 -13.11 -10.08
CA TYR A 84 -5.30 -14.24 -9.35
C TYR A 84 -4.31 -14.78 -8.32
N GLY A 85 -4.80 -15.28 -7.20
CA GLY A 85 -3.99 -15.78 -6.09
C GLY A 85 -3.40 -14.72 -5.15
N LEU A 86 -3.34 -13.44 -5.54
CA LEU A 86 -2.84 -12.40 -4.64
C LEU A 86 -3.93 -12.01 -3.62
N GLU A 87 -3.69 -12.26 -2.34
CA GLU A 87 -4.67 -12.05 -1.27
C GLU A 87 -4.50 -10.73 -0.49
N THR A 88 -3.27 -10.19 -0.41
CA THR A 88 -2.97 -8.96 0.34
C THR A 88 -1.68 -8.30 -0.19
N LEU A 89 -1.53 -6.99 -0.01
CA LEU A 89 -0.25 -6.30 -0.23
C LEU A 89 0.61 -6.22 1.02
N SER A 90 0.12 -6.66 2.19
CA SER A 90 0.84 -6.56 3.47
C SER A 90 2.23 -7.19 3.42
N SER A 91 2.34 -8.40 2.87
CA SER A 91 3.63 -9.09 2.72
C SER A 91 4.44 -8.56 1.54
N LEU A 92 3.76 -8.09 0.49
CA LEU A 92 4.39 -7.73 -0.78
C LEU A 92 5.04 -6.34 -0.72
N PHE A 93 4.34 -5.34 -0.20
CA PHE A 93 4.78 -3.96 -0.07
C PHE A 93 4.65 -3.43 1.36
N PRO A 94 5.30 -4.07 2.35
CA PRO A 94 5.11 -3.79 3.77
C PRO A 94 5.45 -2.35 4.18
N ASN A 95 6.24 -1.66 3.36
CA ASN A 95 6.78 -0.34 3.66
C ASN A 95 6.45 0.73 2.61
N LEU A 96 5.56 0.44 1.64
CA LEU A 96 5.09 1.49 0.72
C LEU A 96 4.40 2.58 1.54
N THR A 97 4.98 3.77 1.54
CA THR A 97 4.63 4.87 2.46
C THR A 97 3.92 6.01 1.75
N VAL A 98 4.31 6.30 0.51
CA VAL A 98 3.78 7.45 -0.25
C VAL A 98 3.48 7.06 -1.69
N ILE A 99 2.33 7.50 -2.18
CA ILE A 99 2.00 7.56 -3.61
C ILE A 99 1.80 9.04 -3.96
N ARG A 100 2.67 9.63 -4.78
CA ARG A 100 2.63 11.09 -5.00
C ARG A 100 1.54 11.55 -5.96
N GLY A 101 1.17 10.74 -6.96
CA GLY A 101 0.14 11.15 -7.93
C GLY A 101 0.57 12.26 -8.89
N ASN A 102 1.86 12.32 -9.24
CA ASN A 102 2.37 13.27 -10.24
C ASN A 102 1.62 13.09 -11.58
N ASN A 103 1.52 11.84 -12.04
CA ASN A 103 0.57 11.40 -13.05
C ASN A 103 -0.47 10.46 -12.42
N LEU A 104 -1.65 10.38 -13.04
CA LEU A 104 -2.79 9.62 -12.54
C LEU A 104 -3.30 8.65 -13.60
N PHE A 105 -3.93 7.56 -13.17
CA PHE A 105 -4.77 6.74 -14.05
C PHE A 105 -6.18 7.33 -14.04
N PHE A 106 -6.52 8.10 -15.08
CA PHE A 106 -7.61 9.06 -15.05
C PHE A 106 -7.39 10.09 -13.92
N ASN A 107 -8.20 10.07 -12.85
CA ASN A 107 -8.06 10.90 -11.66
C ASN A 107 -7.56 10.12 -10.43
N TYR A 108 -7.17 8.84 -10.59
CA TYR A 108 -6.84 7.96 -9.47
C TYR A 108 -5.33 7.72 -9.32
N ALA A 109 -4.86 7.74 -8.07
CA ALA A 109 -3.49 7.41 -7.68
C ALA A 109 -3.35 5.97 -7.16
N LEU A 110 -4.44 5.38 -6.66
CA LEU A 110 -4.51 3.98 -6.29
C LEU A 110 -5.74 3.35 -6.94
N VAL A 111 -5.52 2.29 -7.71
CA VAL A 111 -6.58 1.53 -8.39
C VAL A 111 -6.46 0.05 -8.03
N ILE A 112 -7.52 -0.52 -7.47
CA ILE A 112 -7.65 -1.95 -7.17
C ILE A 112 -8.95 -2.42 -7.80
N TYR A 113 -8.85 -3.11 -8.93
CA TYR A 113 -10.00 -3.44 -9.76
C TYR A 113 -10.03 -4.92 -10.15
N GLU A 114 -11.17 -5.58 -9.95
CA GLU A 114 -11.38 -7.01 -10.31
C GLU A 114 -10.29 -7.95 -9.75
N MET A 115 -9.89 -7.73 -8.49
CA MET A 115 -8.98 -8.58 -7.74
C MET A 115 -9.78 -9.63 -6.97
N LEU A 116 -10.09 -10.74 -7.65
CA LEU A 116 -11.13 -11.69 -7.21
C LEU A 116 -10.89 -12.35 -5.85
N GLN A 117 -9.63 -12.65 -5.51
CA GLN A 117 -9.25 -13.36 -4.28
C GLN A 117 -8.57 -12.44 -3.24
N PHE A 118 -8.65 -11.12 -3.46
CA PHE A 118 -7.96 -10.13 -2.64
C PHE A 118 -8.79 -9.83 -1.40
N LYS A 119 -8.23 -10.12 -0.21
CA LYS A 119 -8.94 -10.15 1.08
C LYS A 119 -8.80 -8.85 1.86
N ASP A 120 -7.65 -8.19 1.76
CA ASP A 120 -7.38 -6.91 2.40
C ASP A 120 -6.36 -6.09 1.59
N VAL A 121 -6.47 -4.76 1.64
CA VAL A 121 -5.51 -3.87 0.95
C VAL A 121 -4.11 -4.01 1.53
N GLY A 122 -3.98 -4.10 2.86
CA GLY A 122 -2.73 -4.45 3.52
C GLY A 122 -1.60 -3.41 3.44
N LEU A 123 -1.84 -2.20 2.92
CA LEU A 123 -0.80 -1.16 2.82
C LEU A 123 -0.61 -0.42 4.16
N TYR A 124 -0.23 -1.16 5.20
CA TYR A 124 -0.24 -0.64 6.57
C TYR A 124 0.79 0.46 6.88
N SER A 125 1.77 0.65 5.99
CA SER A 125 2.73 1.76 6.06
C SER A 125 2.33 2.97 5.21
N LEU A 126 1.24 2.90 4.43
CA LEU A 126 0.81 4.02 3.59
C LEU A 126 0.32 5.18 4.46
N MET A 127 1.04 6.29 4.39
CA MET A 127 0.78 7.49 5.19
C MET A 127 0.21 8.64 4.35
N ASN A 128 0.48 8.67 3.04
CA ASN A 128 0.05 9.78 2.21
C ASN A 128 -0.16 9.36 0.75
N ILE A 129 -1.29 9.78 0.20
CA ILE A 129 -1.50 9.91 -1.24
C ILE A 129 -1.59 11.41 -1.51
N THR A 130 -0.56 11.97 -2.14
CA THR A 130 -0.40 13.44 -2.22
C THR A 130 -1.39 14.07 -3.20
N ARG A 131 -1.68 13.39 -4.32
CA ARG A 131 -2.61 13.86 -5.34
C ARG A 131 -3.37 12.70 -5.96
N GLY A 132 -4.63 12.92 -6.28
CA GLY A 132 -5.50 11.93 -6.93
C GLY A 132 -6.30 11.09 -5.94
N ALA A 133 -7.38 10.48 -6.43
CA ALA A 133 -8.32 9.71 -5.63
C ALA A 133 -7.97 8.22 -5.56
N VAL A 134 -8.72 7.48 -4.74
CA VAL A 134 -8.66 6.02 -4.63
C VAL A 134 -9.86 5.40 -5.34
N ARG A 135 -9.59 4.41 -6.21
CA ARG A 135 -10.62 3.57 -6.82
C ARG A 135 -10.44 2.11 -6.39
N ILE A 136 -11.41 1.57 -5.68
CA ILE A 136 -11.44 0.17 -5.26
C ILE A 136 -12.79 -0.41 -5.65
N GLU A 137 -12.81 -1.25 -6.69
CA GLU A 137 -14.06 -1.66 -7.30
C GLU A 137 -14.04 -3.12 -7.77
N LYS A 138 -15.16 -3.82 -7.59
CA LYS A 138 -15.37 -5.22 -8.06
C LYS A 138 -14.37 -6.22 -7.47
N ASN A 139 -14.04 -6.07 -6.19
CA ASN A 139 -13.22 -7.02 -5.45
C ASN A 139 -14.12 -7.83 -4.48
N PRO A 140 -14.68 -8.98 -4.92
CA PRO A 140 -15.76 -9.67 -4.21
C PRO A 140 -15.35 -10.27 -2.86
N ASP A 141 -14.07 -10.53 -2.64
CA ASP A 141 -13.53 -11.09 -1.38
C ASP A 141 -12.90 -10.02 -0.45
N LEU A 142 -12.91 -8.75 -0.87
CA LEU A 142 -12.18 -7.68 -0.19
C LEU A 142 -12.94 -7.12 1.03
N CYS A 143 -12.34 -7.31 2.20
CA CYS A 143 -12.78 -6.79 3.50
C CYS A 143 -11.84 -5.70 4.05
N TYR A 144 -11.99 -5.30 5.31
CA TYR A 144 -11.22 -4.24 5.99
C TYR A 144 -11.35 -2.84 5.36
N LEU A 145 -12.30 -2.61 4.45
CA LEU A 145 -12.50 -1.27 3.88
C LEU A 145 -13.17 -0.31 4.86
N ALA A 146 -14.12 -0.79 5.67
CA ALA A 146 -14.83 0.03 6.65
C ALA A 146 -13.98 0.40 7.87
N THR A 147 -12.89 -0.34 8.12
CA THR A 147 -11.92 -0.05 9.19
C THR A 147 -10.88 0.99 8.77
N LEU A 148 -10.88 1.46 7.53
CA LEU A 148 -9.93 2.46 7.04
C LEU A 148 -10.54 3.86 7.06
N ASP A 149 -9.79 4.81 7.61
CA ASP A 149 -10.09 6.25 7.54
C ASP A 149 -9.20 6.90 6.47
N TRP A 150 -9.71 7.00 5.24
CA TRP A 150 -9.00 7.60 4.12
C TRP A 150 -8.68 9.09 4.31
N SER A 151 -9.41 9.80 5.19
CA SER A 151 -9.11 11.21 5.53
C SER A 151 -7.77 11.37 6.25
N LYS A 152 -7.14 10.27 6.69
CA LYS A 152 -5.78 10.27 7.28
C LYS A 152 -4.68 10.06 6.25
N ILE A 153 -5.04 9.76 5.00
CA ILE A 153 -4.12 9.42 3.91
C ILE A 153 -4.23 10.43 2.76
N LEU A 154 -5.46 10.89 2.47
CA LEU A 154 -5.76 11.87 1.44
C LEU A 154 -6.23 13.19 2.05
N ASP A 155 -5.94 14.31 1.37
CA ASP A 155 -6.45 15.63 1.74
C ASP A 155 -7.96 15.77 1.43
N SER A 156 -8.45 15.11 0.38
CA SER A 156 -9.88 15.00 0.05
C SER A 156 -10.24 13.56 -0.29
N VAL A 157 -11.43 13.14 0.17
CA VAL A 157 -11.98 11.80 -0.06
C VAL A 157 -13.22 11.81 -0.97
N GLU A 158 -13.64 12.99 -1.43
CA GLU A 158 -14.90 13.17 -2.18
C GLU A 158 -14.90 12.41 -3.51
N ASP A 159 -13.76 12.37 -4.19
CA ASP A 159 -13.59 11.69 -5.48
C ASP A 159 -13.25 10.19 -5.34
N ASN A 160 -13.20 9.66 -4.11
CA ASN A 160 -12.95 8.23 -3.93
C ASN A 160 -14.12 7.40 -4.45
N PHE A 161 -13.80 6.38 -5.24
CA PHE A 161 -14.79 5.46 -5.82
C PHE A 161 -14.59 4.05 -5.27
N ILE A 162 -15.28 3.74 -4.18
CA ILE A 162 -15.17 2.47 -3.46
C ILE A 162 -16.53 1.76 -3.44
N VAL A 163 -16.78 0.89 -4.43
CA VAL A 163 -18.09 0.26 -4.65
C VAL A 163 -17.96 -1.18 -5.14
N ALA A 164 -19.04 -1.96 -5.06
CA ALA A 164 -19.10 -3.33 -5.58
C ALA A 164 -17.97 -4.26 -5.05
N ASN A 165 -17.54 -4.03 -3.81
CA ASN A 165 -16.65 -4.95 -3.07
C ASN A 165 -17.48 -5.85 -2.14
N LYS A 166 -16.84 -6.70 -1.34
CA LYS A 166 -17.56 -7.52 -0.35
C LYS A 166 -18.40 -6.63 0.57
N ASN A 167 -19.59 -7.12 0.93
CA ASN A 167 -20.48 -6.41 1.85
C ASN A 167 -19.85 -6.36 3.25
N ASP A 168 -19.72 -5.16 3.84
CA ASP A 168 -19.17 -4.95 5.19
C ASP A 168 -19.85 -5.84 6.25
N ARG A 169 -21.15 -6.13 6.11
CA ARG A 169 -21.87 -6.99 7.06
C ARG A 169 -21.48 -8.46 7.00
N GLU A 170 -20.90 -8.89 5.88
CA GLU A 170 -20.34 -10.23 5.71
C GLU A 170 -18.86 -10.30 6.09
N CYS A 171 -18.23 -9.15 6.31
CA CYS A 171 -16.85 -9.06 6.76
C CYS A 171 -16.81 -9.25 8.29
N GLY A 172 -16.04 -10.25 8.73
CA GLY A 172 -15.68 -10.44 10.13
C GLY A 172 -14.47 -9.59 10.52
N ASP A 173 -14.49 -8.29 10.23
CA ASP A 173 -13.34 -7.41 10.45
C ASP A 173 -13.05 -7.26 11.95
N VAL A 174 -11.87 -7.73 12.37
CA VAL A 174 -11.41 -7.64 13.75
C VAL A 174 -10.09 -6.90 13.76
N CYS A 175 -10.01 -5.77 14.46
CA CYS A 175 -8.74 -5.05 14.63
C CYS A 175 -7.89 -5.65 15.78
N PRO A 176 -6.55 -5.44 15.75
CA PRO A 176 -5.65 -5.86 16.82
C PRO A 176 -6.17 -5.48 18.22
N GLY A 177 -6.04 -6.41 19.18
CA GLY A 177 -6.46 -6.22 20.58
C GLY A 177 -7.92 -6.58 20.89
N THR A 178 -8.81 -6.61 19.89
CA THR A 178 -10.25 -6.81 20.14
C THR A 178 -10.56 -8.14 20.83
N ALA A 179 -9.83 -9.22 20.50
CA ALA A 179 -9.99 -10.52 21.14
C ALA A 179 -9.63 -10.52 22.64
N GLN A 180 -8.79 -9.55 23.07
CA GLN A 180 -8.40 -9.34 24.47
C GLN A 180 -9.35 -8.37 25.21
N GLY A 181 -10.49 -8.02 24.61
CA GLY A 181 -11.54 -7.20 25.21
C GLY A 181 -11.59 -5.76 24.69
N GLN A 182 -10.47 -5.21 24.21
CA GLN A 182 -10.44 -3.87 23.62
C GLN A 182 -9.36 -3.74 22.54
N THR A 183 -9.71 -3.12 21.42
CA THR A 183 -8.73 -2.85 20.37
C THR A 183 -7.61 -1.91 20.85
N ILE A 184 -6.37 -2.22 20.45
CA ILE A 184 -5.22 -1.33 20.68
C ILE A 184 -5.09 -0.25 19.59
N CYS A 185 -5.92 -0.33 18.56
CA CYS A 185 -5.91 0.63 17.46
C CYS A 185 -6.66 1.90 17.84
N GLN A 186 -6.31 3.01 17.17
CA GLN A 186 -7.07 4.25 17.26
C GLN A 186 -8.54 3.99 16.88
N GLN A 187 -9.46 4.56 17.65
CA GLN A 187 -10.90 4.47 17.41
C GLN A 187 -11.44 5.86 17.12
N ASN A 188 -12.31 5.97 16.12
CA ASN A 188 -13.05 7.21 15.83
C ASN A 188 -14.37 6.85 15.14
N ILE A 189 -15.26 7.83 15.03
CA ILE A 189 -16.53 7.70 14.31
C ILE A 189 -16.29 8.02 12.85
N LEU A 190 -16.70 7.13 11.95
CA LEU A 190 -16.72 7.36 10.50
C LEU A 190 -18.03 6.83 9.96
N ASN A 191 -18.75 7.65 9.19
CA ASN A 191 -20.09 7.34 8.67
C ASN A 191 -21.06 6.85 9.75
N GLY A 192 -21.01 7.46 10.95
CA GLY A 192 -21.87 7.10 12.08
C GLY A 192 -21.47 5.83 12.86
N HIS A 193 -20.39 5.15 12.48
CA HIS A 193 -19.92 3.93 13.14
C HIS A 193 -18.62 4.16 13.92
N PHE A 194 -18.65 3.88 15.23
CA PHE A 194 -17.47 3.86 16.09
C PHE A 194 -16.76 2.51 15.98
N ARG A 195 -15.55 2.50 15.41
CA ARG A 195 -14.76 1.28 15.18
C ARG A 195 -13.27 1.56 15.36
N GLY A 196 -12.50 0.51 15.63
CA GLY A 196 -11.03 0.58 15.55
C GLY A 196 -10.57 0.73 14.10
N ARG A 197 -9.44 1.41 13.90
CA ARG A 197 -8.87 1.66 12.58
C ARG A 197 -7.69 0.74 12.32
N CYS A 198 -7.85 -0.14 11.35
CA CYS A 198 -6.87 -1.15 11.01
C CYS A 198 -6.91 -1.51 9.53
N TRP A 199 -5.75 -1.96 9.04
CA TRP A 199 -5.56 -2.51 7.70
C TRP A 199 -5.84 -4.00 7.64
N SER A 200 -5.69 -4.69 8.78
CA SER A 200 -5.99 -6.11 8.98
C SER A 200 -6.02 -6.41 10.48
N GLN A 201 -6.32 -7.67 10.86
CA GLN A 201 -6.23 -8.17 12.23
C GLN A 201 -4.88 -8.00 12.92
N ASN A 202 -3.81 -7.75 12.16
CA ASN A 202 -2.45 -7.63 12.68
C ASN A 202 -1.89 -6.20 12.64
N HIS A 203 -2.55 -5.27 11.94
CA HIS A 203 -1.97 -3.94 11.69
C HIS A 203 -3.00 -2.82 11.89
N CYS A 204 -2.77 -1.97 12.89
CA CYS A 204 -3.53 -0.74 13.05
C CYS A 204 -3.23 0.26 11.93
N GLN A 205 -4.20 1.12 11.61
CA GLN A 205 -3.98 2.26 10.74
C GLN A 205 -3.17 3.30 11.51
N ARG A 206 -1.99 3.65 10.98
CA ARG A 206 -1.12 4.64 11.59
C ARG A 206 -1.64 6.04 11.29
N ARG A 207 -1.48 6.94 12.26
CA ARG A 207 -1.66 8.38 12.10
C ARG A 207 -0.29 9.03 11.93
N LEU A 208 -0.16 10.04 11.08
CA LEU A 208 0.93 10.99 11.23
C LEU A 208 0.77 11.63 12.62
N ARG A 209 1.73 11.45 13.52
CA ARG A 209 1.79 12.29 14.72
C ARG A 209 2.02 13.69 14.19
N ASN A 210 1.01 14.56 14.27
CA ASN A 210 1.22 15.98 14.05
C ASN A 210 2.32 16.40 15.03
N ALA A 211 3.43 16.90 14.50
CA ALA A 211 4.41 17.65 15.28
C ALA A 211 3.81 19.01 15.65
#